data_AF-A0A957JE42-F1
#
_entry.id   AF-A0A957JE42-F1
#
_cell.length_a   1.000
_cell.length_b   1.000
_cell.length_c   1.000
_cell.angle_alpha   90.00
_cell.angle_beta   90.00
_cell.angle_gamma   90.00
#
_symmetry.space_group_name_H-M   'P 1'
#
loop_
_entity.id
_entity.type
_entity.pdbx_description
1 polymer ?
#
loop_
_entity_poly.entity_id
_entity_poly.type
_entity_poly.pdbx_seq_one_letter_code
_entity_poly.pdbx_strand_id
1 'polypeptide(L)'
;PSNIQQNKHYDQIAFKPREGQLQFNGRAGVFNLYESLFRREDFGYYAGRMSKRAELETGPDGQPLLTRANLDYYEDVWRTFQVSDHLPMWVELNINFADAYLAQFLSSSFSVPAEHPLSFSMPELE
;
A
#
# COMPACT_ATOMS: atom_id res chain seq x y z
N PRO A 1 -18.93 4.37 0.62
CA PRO A 1 -19.47 3.79 -0.64
C PRO A 1 -18.48 2.74 -1.15
N SER A 2 -18.92 1.53 -1.44
CA SER A 2 -18.04 0.43 -1.89
C SER A 2 -17.31 0.77 -3.20
N ASN A 3 -16.06 0.34 -3.31
CA ASN A 3 -15.23 0.48 -4.52
C ASN A 3 -14.94 -0.87 -5.21
N ILE A 4 -15.65 -1.94 -4.83
CA ILE A 4 -15.46 -3.28 -5.41
C ILE A 4 -15.76 -3.29 -6.92
N GLN A 5 -16.78 -2.53 -7.33
CA GLN A 5 -17.16 -2.37 -8.74
C GLN A 5 -16.22 -1.42 -9.51
N GLN A 6 -15.23 -0.80 -8.85
CA GLN A 6 -14.26 0.14 -9.44
C GLN A 6 -14.89 1.30 -10.22
N ASN A 7 -16.14 1.64 -9.91
CA ASN A 7 -16.88 2.74 -10.53
C ASN A 7 -16.86 4.03 -9.69
N LYS A 8 -16.09 4.04 -8.60
CA LYS A 8 -15.93 5.18 -7.69
C LYS A 8 -14.47 5.64 -7.68
N HIS A 9 -14.25 6.96 -7.69
CA HIS A 9 -12.91 7.56 -7.81
C HIS A 9 -12.50 8.33 -6.54
N TYR A 10 -12.92 7.88 -5.36
CA TYR A 10 -12.74 8.64 -4.12
C TYR A 10 -11.43 8.37 -3.37
N ASP A 11 -10.73 7.30 -3.74
CA ASP A 11 -9.46 6.93 -3.12
C ASP A 11 -8.29 7.61 -3.87
N GLN A 12 -7.41 8.30 -3.16
CA GLN A 12 -6.28 9.03 -3.74
C GLN A 12 -4.98 8.75 -2.97
N ILE A 13 -3.87 8.60 -3.71
CA ILE A 13 -2.52 8.66 -3.15
C ILE A 13 -1.88 9.96 -3.64
N ALA A 14 -1.69 10.91 -2.73
CA ALA A 14 -1.09 12.21 -3.03
C ALA A 14 0.36 12.27 -2.54
N PHE A 15 1.25 12.82 -3.37
CA PHE A 15 2.66 13.04 -3.04
C PHE A 15 3.02 14.51 -3.15
N LYS A 16 4.02 14.92 -2.37
CA LYS A 16 4.72 16.21 -2.53
C LYS A 16 6.13 15.93 -3.08
N PRO A 17 6.29 15.77 -4.41
CA PRO A 17 7.59 15.42 -4.99
C PRO A 17 8.60 16.54 -4.75
N ARG A 18 9.85 16.14 -4.51
CA ARG A 18 11.02 17.01 -4.47
C ARG A 18 12.06 16.43 -5.41
N GLU A 19 12.67 17.31 -6.19
CA GLU A 19 13.73 16.93 -7.12
C GLU A 19 14.86 16.22 -6.37
N GLY A 20 15.34 15.10 -6.92
CA GLY A 20 16.38 14.26 -6.30
C GLY A 20 15.95 13.49 -5.05
N GLN A 21 14.65 13.39 -4.74
CA GLN A 21 14.16 12.65 -3.56
C GLN A 21 13.05 11.66 -3.89
N LEU A 22 12.12 12.02 -4.77
CA LEU A 22 10.99 11.19 -5.14
C LEU A 22 10.57 11.50 -6.57
N GLN A 23 10.52 10.47 -7.40
CA GLN A 23 10.00 10.55 -8.76
C GLN A 23 8.96 9.45 -8.98
N PHE A 24 7.84 9.82 -9.56
CA PHE A 24 6.83 8.87 -10.04
C PHE A 24 7.22 8.39 -11.43
N ASN A 25 7.17 7.09 -11.67
CA ASN A 25 7.57 6.50 -12.96
C ASN A 25 6.39 6.17 -13.89
N GLY A 26 5.17 6.57 -13.51
CA GLY A 26 3.98 6.35 -14.33
C GLY A 26 3.18 5.10 -13.95
N ARG A 27 3.73 4.17 -13.19
CA ARG A 27 3.05 2.91 -12.83
C ARG A 27 2.24 3.05 -11.55
N ALA A 28 0.96 2.76 -11.65
CA ALA A 28 0.03 2.71 -10.53
C ALA A 28 -1.13 1.78 -10.87
N GLY A 29 -1.92 1.42 -9.86
CA GLY A 29 -3.12 0.62 -10.08
C GLY A 29 -3.90 0.35 -8.81
N VAL A 30 -4.96 -0.43 -9.00
CA VAL A 30 -5.80 -0.97 -7.93
C VAL A 30 -5.63 -2.48 -7.95
N PHE A 31 -5.37 -3.08 -6.79
CA PHE A 31 -5.26 -4.52 -6.65
C PHE A 31 -6.59 -5.10 -6.19
N ASN A 32 -7.23 -5.89 -7.05
CA ASN A 32 -8.49 -6.53 -6.73
C ASN A 32 -8.27 -7.83 -5.95
N LEU A 33 -8.36 -7.75 -4.62
CA LEU A 33 -8.20 -8.90 -3.72
C LEU A 33 -9.15 -10.06 -4.07
N TYR A 34 -10.32 -9.75 -4.63
CA TYR A 34 -11.36 -10.73 -4.93
C TYR A 34 -11.07 -11.61 -6.16
N GLU A 35 -10.03 -11.30 -6.91
CA GLU A 35 -9.51 -12.18 -7.98
C GLU A 35 -8.70 -13.35 -7.41
N SER A 36 -8.21 -13.24 -6.18
CA SER A 36 -7.40 -14.26 -5.51
C SER A 36 -8.05 -14.84 -4.26
N LEU A 37 -8.90 -14.06 -3.59
CA LEU A 37 -9.57 -14.43 -2.34
C LEU A 37 -11.09 -14.35 -2.52
N PHE A 38 -11.83 -15.20 -1.82
CA PHE A 38 -13.29 -15.15 -1.82
C PHE A 38 -13.91 -15.13 -3.23
N ARG A 39 -13.35 -15.97 -4.11
CA ARG A 39 -13.81 -16.08 -5.49
C ARG A 39 -15.13 -16.82 -5.51
N ARG A 40 -15.86 -16.69 -6.61
CA ARG A 40 -17.17 -17.34 -6.78
C ARG A 40 -17.10 -18.85 -6.52
N GLU A 41 -16.06 -19.50 -7.02
CA GLU A 41 -15.79 -20.92 -6.82
C GLU A 41 -15.49 -21.30 -5.36
N ASP A 42 -15.07 -20.35 -4.53
CA ASP A 42 -14.76 -20.57 -3.13
C ASP A 42 -16.02 -20.54 -2.24
N PHE A 43 -17.20 -20.22 -2.80
CA PHE A 43 -18.46 -20.10 -2.04
C PHE A 43 -18.71 -21.32 -1.13
N GLY A 44 -18.59 -22.53 -1.67
CA GLY A 44 -18.87 -23.76 -0.91
C GLY A 44 -17.97 -23.93 0.31
N TYR A 45 -16.73 -23.43 0.26
CA TYR A 45 -15.80 -23.47 1.38
C TYR A 45 -16.20 -22.48 2.50
N TYR A 46 -16.77 -21.34 2.13
CA TYR A 46 -17.11 -20.27 3.07
C TYR A 46 -18.57 -20.28 3.53
N ALA A 47 -19.48 -20.93 2.80
CA ALA A 47 -20.92 -20.91 3.08
C ALA A 47 -21.25 -21.34 4.52
N GLY A 48 -20.59 -22.40 5.02
CA GLY A 48 -20.78 -22.86 6.40
C GLY A 48 -20.24 -21.89 7.48
N ARG A 49 -19.42 -20.91 7.11
CA ARG A 49 -18.88 -19.88 8.01
C ARG A 49 -19.72 -18.60 8.02
N MET A 50 -20.68 -18.47 7.10
CA MET A 50 -21.58 -17.33 7.07
C MET A 50 -22.53 -17.42 8.27
N SER A 51 -22.83 -16.28 8.88
CA SER A 51 -23.67 -16.26 10.08
C SER A 51 -25.07 -16.79 9.79
N LYS A 52 -25.77 -17.33 10.80
CA LYS A 52 -27.19 -17.71 10.64
C LYS A 52 -28.11 -16.56 10.22
N ARG A 53 -27.66 -15.30 10.38
CA ARG A 53 -28.37 -14.11 9.88
C ARG A 53 -28.28 -13.90 8.37
N ALA A 54 -27.42 -14.65 7.68
CA ALA A 54 -27.29 -14.58 6.23
C ALA A 54 -28.53 -15.13 5.52
N GLU A 55 -29.44 -15.83 6.23
CA GLU A 55 -30.68 -16.39 5.69
C GLU A 55 -30.48 -17.14 4.37
N LEU A 56 -29.35 -17.84 4.25
CA LEU A 56 -28.98 -18.54 3.02
C LEU A 56 -30.03 -19.60 2.69
N GLU A 57 -30.37 -19.69 1.41
CA GLU A 57 -31.21 -20.78 0.91
C GLU A 57 -30.47 -22.11 1.14
N THR A 58 -31.15 -23.06 1.77
CA THR A 58 -30.58 -24.36 2.16
C THR A 58 -31.34 -25.51 1.52
N GLY A 59 -30.61 -26.60 1.28
CA GLY A 59 -31.18 -27.85 0.81
C GLY A 59 -31.88 -28.64 1.92
N PRO A 60 -32.49 -29.79 1.59
CA PRO A 60 -33.10 -30.69 2.57
C PRO A 60 -32.12 -31.19 3.65
N ASP A 61 -30.83 -31.21 3.34
CA ASP A 61 -29.72 -31.57 4.21
C ASP A 61 -29.24 -30.40 5.11
N GLY A 62 -29.88 -29.24 5.01
CA GLY A 62 -29.50 -28.02 5.72
C GLY A 62 -28.23 -27.36 5.19
N GLN A 63 -27.66 -27.84 4.08
CA GLN A 63 -26.46 -27.25 3.48
C GLN A 63 -26.85 -26.05 2.61
N PRO A 64 -26.05 -24.96 2.62
CA PRO A 64 -26.28 -23.83 1.75
C PRO A 64 -26.24 -24.23 0.26
N LEU A 65 -27.26 -23.82 -0.48
CA LEU A 65 -27.37 -24.07 -1.91
C LEU A 65 -26.56 -23.04 -2.71
N LEU A 66 -26.03 -23.46 -3.86
CA LEU A 66 -25.39 -22.57 -4.81
C LEU A 66 -26.44 -21.85 -5.67
N THR A 67 -27.19 -20.93 -5.07
CA THR A 67 -28.20 -20.14 -5.77
C THR A 67 -27.69 -18.74 -6.10
N ARG A 68 -28.37 -18.06 -7.03
CA ARG A 68 -27.99 -16.68 -7.39
C ARG A 68 -28.08 -15.75 -6.19
N ALA A 69 -29.13 -15.86 -5.37
CA ALA A 69 -29.31 -15.04 -4.17
C ALA A 69 -28.17 -15.24 -3.14
N ASN A 70 -27.81 -16.50 -2.87
CA ASN A 70 -26.71 -16.82 -1.95
C ASN A 70 -25.36 -16.31 -2.47
N LEU A 71 -25.12 -16.44 -3.79
CA LEU A 71 -23.91 -15.94 -4.43
C LEU A 71 -23.84 -14.41 -4.41
N ASP A 72 -24.95 -13.72 -4.64
CA ASP A 72 -24.99 -12.26 -4.61
C ASP A 72 -24.74 -11.74 -3.19
N TYR A 73 -25.33 -12.36 -2.17
CA TYR A 73 -25.02 -12.05 -0.77
C TYR A 73 -23.54 -12.29 -0.45
N TYR A 74 -22.99 -13.41 -0.91
CA TYR A 74 -21.57 -13.73 -0.72
C TYR A 74 -20.65 -12.68 -1.35
N GLU A 75 -20.89 -12.34 -2.62
CA GLU A 75 -20.05 -11.48 -3.45
C GLU A 75 -20.19 -9.99 -3.09
N ASP A 76 -21.38 -9.53 -2.75
CA ASP A 76 -21.65 -8.09 -2.57
C ASP A 76 -21.69 -7.65 -1.10
N VAL A 77 -21.87 -8.61 -0.17
CA VAL A 77 -22.09 -8.30 1.24
C VAL A 77 -21.07 -9.02 2.12
N TRP A 78 -21.12 -10.35 2.18
CA TRP A 78 -20.38 -11.10 3.20
C TRP A 78 -18.87 -10.95 3.07
N ARG A 79 -18.32 -11.12 1.86
CA ARG A 79 -16.86 -11.04 1.65
C ARG A 79 -16.28 -9.65 1.93
N THR A 80 -17.11 -8.62 1.78
CA THR A 80 -16.73 -7.21 2.03
C THR A 80 -16.40 -6.94 3.49
N PHE A 81 -17.11 -7.62 4.41
CA PHE A 81 -16.85 -7.53 5.85
C PHE A 81 -15.59 -8.30 6.29
N GLN A 82 -14.99 -9.11 5.42
CA GLN A 82 -13.80 -9.92 5.77
C GLN A 82 -12.49 -9.18 5.48
N VAL A 83 -12.42 -8.43 4.38
CA VAL A 83 -11.16 -7.84 3.87
C VAL A 83 -11.27 -6.39 3.39
N SER A 84 -12.41 -5.73 3.63
CA SER A 84 -12.76 -4.36 3.18
C SER A 84 -13.44 -4.31 1.81
N ASP A 85 -14.32 -3.33 1.64
CA ASP A 85 -14.97 -2.96 0.37
C ASP A 85 -14.20 -1.88 -0.41
N HIS A 86 -13.05 -1.44 0.11
CA HIS A 86 -12.08 -0.58 -0.56
C HIS A 86 -10.86 -1.38 -0.99
N LEU A 87 -10.59 -1.40 -2.30
CA LEU A 87 -9.49 -2.16 -2.88
C LEU A 87 -8.15 -1.44 -2.62
N PRO A 88 -7.08 -2.18 -2.26
CA PRO A 88 -5.75 -1.61 -2.11
C PRO A 88 -5.29 -0.90 -3.39
N MET A 89 -4.81 0.33 -3.23
CA MET A 89 -4.13 1.07 -4.30
C MET A 89 -2.63 0.93 -4.18
N TRP A 90 -1.94 0.95 -5.31
CA TRP A 90 -0.49 0.95 -5.35
C TRP A 90 0.04 1.93 -6.40
N VAL A 91 1.28 2.33 -6.19
CA VAL A 91 2.04 3.24 -7.04
C VAL A 91 3.49 2.84 -6.93
N GLU A 92 4.20 2.88 -8.05
CA GLU A 92 5.63 2.68 -8.08
C GLU A 92 6.38 4.02 -8.03
N LEU A 93 7.40 4.06 -7.17
CA LEU A 93 8.20 5.25 -6.91
C LEU A 93 9.67 4.95 -7.15
N ASN A 94 10.34 5.85 -7.86
CA ASN A 94 11.79 5.90 -7.91
C ASN A 94 12.26 6.76 -6.72
N ILE A 95 13.00 6.15 -5.79
CA ILE A 95 13.48 6.80 -4.56
C ILE A 95 15.00 6.72 -4.38
N ASN A 96 15.70 5.95 -5.22
CA ASN A 96 17.14 5.81 -5.09
C ASN A 96 17.86 6.94 -5.82
N PHE A 97 18.23 7.98 -5.08
CA PHE A 97 19.00 9.12 -5.56
C PHE A 97 20.32 9.28 -4.77
N ALA A 98 20.77 8.21 -4.10
CA ALA A 98 21.93 8.27 -3.20
C ALA A 98 23.21 8.73 -3.91
N ASP A 99 23.47 8.26 -5.12
CA ASP A 99 24.67 8.64 -5.89
C ASP A 99 24.66 10.12 -6.25
N ALA A 100 23.53 10.62 -6.76
CA ALA A 100 23.36 12.04 -7.10
C ALA A 100 23.46 12.95 -5.86
N TYR A 101 23.02 12.45 -4.71
CA TYR A 101 23.16 13.14 -3.43
C TYR A 101 24.63 13.20 -2.98
N LEU A 102 25.35 12.07 -2.97
CA LEU A 102 26.75 12.01 -2.56
C LEU A 102 27.68 12.79 -3.51
N ALA A 103 27.39 12.78 -4.81
CA ALA A 103 28.16 13.52 -5.80
C ALA A 103 28.22 15.03 -5.52
N GLN A 104 27.16 15.61 -4.92
CA GLN A 104 27.14 17.03 -4.53
C GLN A 104 28.22 17.37 -3.49
N PHE A 105 28.61 16.41 -2.65
CA PHE A 105 29.66 16.60 -1.65
C PHE A 105 31.06 16.29 -2.19
N LEU A 106 31.18 15.47 -3.25
CA LEU A 106 32.46 15.15 -3.89
C LEU A 106 32.92 16.26 -4.84
N SER A 107 32.00 16.94 -5.52
CA SER A 107 32.33 18.09 -6.38
C SER A 107 32.56 19.37 -5.59
N SER A 108 32.01 19.44 -4.38
CA SER A 108 32.29 20.51 -3.42
C SER A 108 33.65 20.22 -2.80
N SER A 109 34.73 20.76 -3.35
CA SER A 109 36.01 20.76 -2.65
C SER A 109 35.79 21.39 -1.27
N PHE A 110 35.82 20.57 -0.22
CA PHE A 110 35.94 21.05 1.14
C PHE A 110 37.20 21.92 1.19
N SER A 111 37.05 23.24 1.20
CA SER A 111 38.16 24.09 1.60
C SER A 111 38.31 23.87 3.10
N VAL A 112 39.23 22.98 3.48
CA VAL A 112 39.80 23.06 4.82
C VAL A 112 40.41 24.46 4.89
N PRO A 113 39.93 25.36 5.79
CA PRO A 113 40.62 26.62 6.00
C PRO A 113 42.06 26.25 6.34
N ALA A 114 43.02 26.82 5.62
CA ALA A 114 44.43 26.62 5.91
C ALA A 114 44.62 26.84 7.41
N GLU A 115 45.11 25.81 8.10
CA GLU A 115 45.29 25.86 9.54
C GLU A 115 46.05 27.14 9.88
N HIS A 116 45.45 28.02 10.67
CA HIS A 116 46.25 28.97 11.42
C HIS A 116 47.10 28.11 12.35
N PRO A 117 48.44 28.06 12.21
CA PRO A 117 49.25 27.45 13.23
C PRO A 117 48.96 28.22 14.51
N LEU A 118 48.30 27.56 15.47
CA LEU A 118 48.14 28.11 16.81
C LEU A 118 49.55 28.25 17.37
N SER A 119 50.10 29.47 17.34
CA SER A 119 51.32 29.80 18.06
C SER A 119 51.00 29.75 19.55
N PHE A 120 51.15 28.58 20.15
CA PHE A 120 51.12 28.41 21.59
C PHE A 120 52.47 28.88 22.14
N SER A 121 52.53 30.12 22.63
CA SER A 121 53.66 30.59 23.43
C SER A 121 53.46 30.11 24.87
N MET A 122 54.34 29.25 25.37
CA MET A 122 54.42 28.94 26.79
C MET A 122 54.94 30.17 27.54
N PRO A 123 54.31 30.60 28.65
CA PRO A 123 54.96 31.55 29.55
C PRO A 123 56.10 30.85 30.28
N GLU A 124 57.25 31.50 30.34
CA GLU A 124 58.37 31.09 31.21
C GLU A 124 57.90 31.17 32.67
N LEU A 125 58.17 30.11 33.42
CA LEU A 125 57.94 30.05 34.87
C LEU A 125 59.11 30.75 35.57
N GLU A 126 58.82 31.85 36.27
CA GLU A 126 59.69 32.38 37.35
C GLU A 126 59.68 31.44 38.58
#